data_AF-A0AAW2NEI6-F1
#
_entry.id   AF-A0AAW2NEI6-F1
#
_cell.length_a   1.000
_cell.length_b   1.000
_cell.length_c   1.000
_cell.angle_alpha   90.00
_cell.angle_beta   90.00
_cell.angle_gamma   90.00
#
_symmetry.space_group_name_H-M   'P 1'
#
loop_
_entity.id
_entity.type
_entity.pdbx_description
1 polymer ?
#
loop_
_entity_poly.entity_id
_entity_poly.type
_entity_poly.pdbx_seq_one_letter_code
_entity_poly.pdbx_strand_id
1 'polypeptide(L)'
;MVKCVMELSVYDISYLPQTITKAQVLADFISNTARISLGDTPKAEKWLLNMDGSSTIQDSGAGIVVPFPHGEDLEFVAKFGFNASNNEAEYEALLIDMKMAYKAGARYLVAYSDSQLVVKQVESTYEAKEENMI
;
A
#
# COMPACT_ATOMS: atom_id res chain seq x y z
N MET A 1 7.23 -23.16 4.10
CA MET A 1 7.53 -21.72 4.16
C MET A 1 8.34 -21.37 2.92
N VAL A 2 7.66 -20.90 1.87
CA VAL A 2 8.31 -20.56 0.59
C VAL A 2 8.27 -19.04 0.49
N LYS A 3 9.40 -18.39 0.75
CA LYS A 3 9.54 -16.94 0.61
C LYS A 3 10.02 -16.68 -0.82
N CYS A 4 9.12 -16.31 -1.72
CA CYS A 4 9.47 -15.97 -3.10
C CYS A 4 9.66 -14.46 -3.24
N VAL A 5 10.84 -14.05 -3.68
CA VAL A 5 11.09 -12.71 -4.20
C VAL A 5 10.56 -12.70 -5.63
N MET A 6 9.45 -12.02 -5.86
CA MET A 6 8.87 -11.88 -7.20
C MET A 6 8.99 -10.44 -7.65
N GLU A 7 9.62 -10.26 -8.81
CA GLU A 7 9.73 -8.98 -9.47
C GLU A 7 8.34 -8.58 -10.00
N LEU A 8 7.89 -7.35 -9.73
CA LEU A 8 6.55 -6.86 -10.13
C LEU A 8 6.30 -6.96 -11.65
N SER A 9 7.36 -7.05 -12.46
CA SER A 9 7.32 -7.27 -13.91
C SER A 9 6.71 -8.62 -14.29
N VAL A 10 6.74 -9.63 -13.41
CA VAL A 10 6.19 -10.98 -13.66
C VAL A 10 4.65 -10.96 -13.72
N TYR A 11 4.01 -9.94 -13.15
CA TYR A 11 2.55 -9.73 -13.20
C TYR A 11 2.10 -8.68 -14.22
N ASP A 12 2.97 -8.35 -15.20
CA ASP A 12 2.73 -7.29 -16.18
C ASP A 12 2.39 -5.95 -15.51
N ILE A 13 3.15 -5.63 -14.46
CA ILE A 13 2.99 -4.40 -13.68
C ILE A 13 4.23 -3.55 -13.88
N SER A 14 4.13 -2.58 -14.79
CA SER A 14 5.04 -1.44 -14.78
C SER A 14 4.65 -0.52 -13.62
N TYR A 15 5.51 -0.46 -12.60
CA TYR A 15 5.39 0.51 -11.51
C TYR A 15 6.31 1.70 -11.80
N LEU A 16 5.73 2.89 -11.89
CA LEU A 16 6.47 4.14 -12.01
C LEU A 16 6.46 4.81 -10.63
N PRO A 17 7.62 5.07 -10.03
CA PRO A 17 7.72 5.80 -8.78
C PRO A 17 7.04 7.15 -8.95
N GLN A 18 6.00 7.41 -8.16
CA GLN A 18 5.59 8.78 -7.96
C GLN A 18 6.47 9.29 -6.83
N THR A 19 7.61 9.87 -7.16
CA THR A 19 8.44 10.58 -6.17
C THR A 19 7.63 11.79 -5.68
N ILE A 20 6.74 11.55 -4.72
CA ILE A 20 5.73 12.49 -4.26
C ILE A 20 6.35 13.32 -3.15
N THR A 21 6.59 14.60 -3.46
CA THR A 21 7.16 15.58 -2.52
C THR A 21 6.22 15.92 -1.35
N LYS A 22 5.00 15.38 -1.29
CA LYS A 22 4.04 15.64 -0.19
C LYS A 22 3.19 14.41 0.13
N ALA A 23 3.51 13.75 1.24
CA ALA A 23 2.68 12.75 1.92
C ALA A 23 1.18 13.03 1.86
N GLN A 24 0.85 14.30 2.11
CA GLN A 24 -0.53 14.76 2.22
C GLN A 24 -1.28 14.56 0.91
N VAL A 25 -0.63 14.76 -0.24
CA VAL A 25 -1.27 14.56 -1.53
C VAL A 25 -1.63 13.09 -1.73
N LEU A 26 -0.78 12.17 -1.25
CA LEU A 26 -1.05 10.74 -1.30
C LEU A 26 -2.12 10.34 -0.28
N ALA A 27 -2.02 10.82 0.96
CA ALA A 27 -3.03 10.57 1.99
C ALA A 27 -4.41 11.12 1.58
N ASP A 28 -4.46 12.32 1.01
CA ASP A 28 -5.67 12.93 0.46
C ASP A 28 -6.19 12.16 -0.75
N PHE A 29 -5.30 11.68 -1.63
CA PHE A 29 -5.68 10.84 -2.77
C PHE A 29 -6.29 9.52 -2.29
N ILE A 30 -5.67 8.85 -1.32
CA ILE A 30 -6.15 7.58 -0.76
C ILE A 30 -7.45 7.80 0.01
N SER A 31 -7.53 8.81 0.87
CA SER A 31 -8.73 9.18 1.62
C SER A 31 -9.88 9.52 0.68
N ASN A 32 -9.64 10.35 -0.34
CA ASN A 32 -10.67 10.71 -1.32
C ASN A 32 -11.12 9.49 -2.14
N THR A 33 -10.18 8.61 -2.54
CA THR A 33 -10.50 7.36 -3.27
C THR A 33 -11.30 6.39 -2.40
N ALA A 34 -10.95 6.26 -1.11
CA ALA A 34 -11.69 5.46 -0.14
C ALA A 34 -13.12 6.01 0.04
N ARG A 35 -13.28 7.34 0.10
CA ARG A 35 -14.58 8.01 0.23
C ARG A 35 -15.46 7.88 -1.00
N ILE A 36 -14.90 7.94 -2.22
CA ILE A 36 -15.64 7.71 -3.47
C ILE A 36 -16.20 6.28 -3.54
N SER A 37 -15.59 5.34 -2.82
CA SER A 37 -15.99 3.92 -2.82
C SER A 37 -17.02 3.56 -1.74
N LEU A 38 -17.39 4.50 -0.85
CA LEU A 38 -18.36 4.31 0.24
C LEU A 38 -19.84 4.40 -0.22
N GLY A 39 -20.10 4.34 -1.53
CA GLY A 39 -21.45 4.14 -2.05
C GLY A 39 -21.88 2.69 -1.83
N ASP A 40 -22.91 2.49 -1.01
CA ASP A 40 -23.48 1.19 -0.61
C ASP A 40 -23.31 0.06 -1.65
N THR A 41 -22.36 -0.84 -1.40
CA THR A 41 -22.33 -2.16 -2.03
C THR A 41 -22.69 -3.22 -0.99
N PRO A 42 -23.98 -3.54 -0.81
CA PRO A 42 -24.36 -4.63 0.05
C PRO A 42 -23.92 -5.95 -0.61
N LYS A 43 -23.02 -6.70 0.06
CA LYS A 43 -22.46 -8.05 -0.26
C LYS A 43 -21.04 -8.13 -0.83
N ALA A 44 -20.22 -7.08 -0.83
CA ALA A 44 -18.81 -7.26 -1.16
C ALA A 44 -18.10 -8.05 -0.04
N GLU A 45 -17.39 -9.12 -0.40
CA GLU A 45 -16.56 -9.88 0.55
C GLU A 45 -15.43 -9.01 1.08
N LYS A 46 -15.14 -9.13 2.39
CA LYS A 46 -14.14 -8.33 3.09
C LYS A 46 -12.75 -8.95 2.96
N TRP A 47 -11.81 -8.16 2.43
CA TRP A 47 -10.41 -8.55 2.28
C TRP A 47 -9.57 -7.81 3.33
N LEU A 48 -8.71 -8.53 4.08
CA LEU A 48 -7.89 -7.98 5.17
C LEU A 48 -6.43 -7.84 4.75
N LEU A 49 -6.04 -6.63 4.39
CA LEU A 49 -4.71 -6.36 3.85
C LEU A 49 -3.75 -5.96 4.98
N ASN A 50 -2.60 -6.64 5.09
CA ASN A 50 -1.52 -6.23 5.99
C ASN A 50 -0.39 -5.66 5.16
N MET A 51 -0.03 -4.42 5.41
CA MET A 51 0.92 -3.66 4.60
C MET A 51 2.15 -3.37 5.46
N ASP A 52 3.33 -3.55 4.87
CA ASP A 52 4.61 -3.29 5.53
C ASP A 52 5.62 -2.78 4.50
N GLY A 53 5.98 -1.50 4.61
CA GLY A 53 7.05 -0.89 3.84
C GLY A 53 8.34 -0.81 4.65
N SER A 54 9.46 -1.14 4.02
CA SER A 54 10.77 -1.07 4.68
C SER A 54 11.77 -0.25 3.87
N SER A 55 12.58 0.53 4.56
CA SER A 55 13.71 1.20 3.96
C SER A 55 15.00 1.02 4.77
N THR A 56 16.10 1.05 4.04
CA THR A 56 17.48 1.08 4.52
C THR A 56 18.21 2.22 3.83
N ILE A 57 19.45 2.50 4.25
CA ILE A 57 20.29 3.55 3.64
C ILE A 57 20.52 3.32 2.14
N GLN A 58 20.50 2.06 1.69
CA GLN A 58 20.88 1.68 0.33
C GLN A 58 19.71 1.24 -0.55
N ASP A 59 18.64 0.77 0.07
CA ASP A 59 17.53 0.10 -0.62
C ASP A 59 16.22 0.32 0.14
N SER A 60 15.10 0.28 -0.57
CA SER A 60 13.76 0.25 0.01
C SER A 60 12.87 -0.76 -0.72
N GLY A 61 11.74 -1.09 -0.11
CA GLY A 61 10.80 -2.05 -0.64
C GLY A 61 9.53 -2.20 0.19
N ALA A 62 8.69 -3.15 -0.21
CA ALA A 62 7.45 -3.51 0.45
C ALA A 62 7.31 -5.02 0.59
N GLY A 63 6.84 -5.46 1.75
CA GLY A 63 6.25 -6.77 1.96
C GLY A 63 4.76 -6.68 1.65
N ILE A 64 4.27 -7.59 0.80
CA ILE A 64 2.92 -7.53 0.27
C ILE A 64 2.23 -8.86 0.54
N VAL A 65 1.07 -8.79 1.20
CA VAL A 65 0.23 -9.95 1.46
C VAL A 65 -1.16 -9.68 0.92
N VAL A 66 -1.51 -10.32 -0.19
CA VAL A 66 -2.86 -10.26 -0.77
C VAL A 66 -3.66 -11.45 -0.25
N PRO A 67 -4.59 -11.25 0.69
CA PRO A 67 -5.37 -12.36 1.24
C PRO A 67 -6.38 -12.85 0.20
N PHE A 68 -6.50 -14.15 -0.02
CA PHE A 68 -7.58 -14.69 -0.85
C PHE A 68 -8.66 -15.31 0.06
N PRO A 69 -9.88 -14.76 0.13
CA PRO A 69 -10.89 -15.19 1.11
C PRO A 69 -11.27 -16.68 1.05
N HIS A 70 -11.05 -17.31 -0.09
CA HIS A 70 -11.36 -18.71 -0.35
C HIS A 70 -10.15 -19.49 -0.89
N GLY A 71 -8.93 -18.95 -0.73
CA GLY A 71 -7.71 -19.50 -1.29
C GLY A 71 -6.51 -19.34 -0.36
N GLU A 72 -5.33 -19.62 -0.89
CA GLU A 72 -4.07 -19.33 -0.20
C GLU A 72 -3.70 -17.86 -0.42
N ASP A 73 -3.20 -17.23 0.63
CA ASP A 73 -2.70 -15.86 0.56
C ASP A 73 -1.51 -15.77 -0.39
N LEU A 74 -1.46 -14.71 -1.19
CA LEU A 74 -0.33 -14.44 -2.06
C LEU A 74 0.63 -13.48 -1.38
N GLU A 75 1.80 -14.00 -1.02
CA GLU A 75 2.88 -13.23 -0.42
C GLU A 75 3.98 -12.92 -1.44
N PHE A 76 4.40 -11.66 -1.53
CA PHE A 76 5.55 -11.26 -2.34
C PHE A 76 6.26 -10.07 -1.74
N VAL A 77 7.51 -9.86 -2.16
CA VAL A 77 8.33 -8.73 -1.76
C VAL A 77 8.66 -7.91 -3.00
N ALA A 78 8.32 -6.63 -2.98
CA ALA A 78 8.71 -5.68 -3.99
C ALA A 78 9.96 -4.93 -3.54
N LYS A 79 11.02 -4.92 -4.35
CA LYS A 79 12.15 -4.02 -4.18
C LYS A 79 11.91 -2.76 -5.01
N PHE A 80 12.08 -1.60 -4.40
CA PHE A 80 11.93 -0.34 -5.11
C PHE A 80 13.21 -0.01 -5.89
N GLY A 81 13.05 0.53 -7.10
CA GLY A 81 14.16 0.98 -7.95
C GLY A 81 14.72 2.35 -7.56
N PHE A 82 14.34 2.87 -6.40
CA PHE A 82 14.68 4.18 -5.87
C PHE A 82 14.80 4.08 -4.35
N ASN A 83 15.59 4.98 -3.75
CA ASN A 83 15.64 5.09 -2.29
C ASN A 83 14.40 5.85 -1.79
N ALA A 84 13.83 5.38 -0.68
CA ALA A 84 12.68 5.99 -0.02
C ALA A 84 13.00 6.14 1.47
N SER A 85 12.36 7.05 2.21
CA SER A 85 12.34 6.98 3.68
C SER A 85 11.50 5.79 4.16
N ASN A 86 11.52 5.48 5.46
CA ASN A 86 10.63 4.44 5.99
C ASN A 86 9.17 4.81 5.74
N ASN A 87 8.80 6.07 5.97
CA ASN A 87 7.45 6.56 5.76
C ASN A 87 7.04 6.50 4.28
N GLU A 88 7.93 6.89 3.38
CA GLU A 88 7.68 6.76 1.93
C GLU A 88 7.54 5.29 1.52
N ALA A 89 8.35 4.39 2.07
CA ALA A 89 8.25 2.97 1.76
C ALA A 89 6.90 2.36 2.20
N GLU A 90 6.40 2.74 3.37
CA GLU A 90 5.09 2.34 3.89
C GLU A 90 3.93 2.83 3.02
N TYR A 91 4.05 4.08 2.54
CA TYR A 91 3.08 4.66 1.62
C TYR A 91 3.05 3.95 0.28
N GLU A 92 4.21 3.59 -0.23
CA GLU A 92 4.33 2.85 -1.49
C GLU A 92 3.84 1.40 -1.34
N ALA A 93 4.13 0.76 -0.20
CA ALA A 93 3.57 -0.55 0.13
C ALA A 93 2.04 -0.51 0.10
N LEU A 94 1.42 0.45 0.80
CA LEU A 94 -0.04 0.65 0.81
C LEU A 94 -0.61 0.81 -0.61
N LEU A 95 0.02 1.61 -1.46
CA LEU A 95 -0.46 1.83 -2.82
C LEU A 95 -0.38 0.56 -3.68
N ILE A 96 0.74 -0.17 -3.61
CA ILE A 96 0.94 -1.40 -4.38
C ILE A 96 -0.04 -2.47 -3.90
N ASP A 97 -0.20 -2.63 -2.59
CA ASP A 97 -1.06 -3.64 -1.99
C ASP A 97 -2.53 -3.42 -2.34
N MET A 98 -3.01 -2.17 -2.27
CA MET A 98 -4.36 -1.81 -2.71
C MET A 98 -4.56 -2.10 -4.20
N LYS A 99 -3.58 -1.76 -5.05
CA LYS A 99 -3.63 -2.02 -6.50
C LYS A 99 -3.69 -3.51 -6.80
N MET A 100 -2.92 -4.31 -6.06
CA MET A 100 -2.85 -5.76 -6.21
C MET A 100 -4.14 -6.43 -5.75
N ALA A 101 -4.67 -6.05 -4.59
CA ALA A 101 -5.96 -6.55 -4.11
C ALA A 101 -7.10 -6.18 -5.08
N TYR A 102 -7.12 -4.95 -5.61
CA TYR A 102 -8.11 -4.54 -6.61
C TYR A 102 -8.04 -5.38 -7.89
N LYS A 103 -6.82 -5.63 -8.41
CA LYS A 103 -6.57 -6.51 -9.56
C LYS A 103 -6.99 -7.96 -9.28
N ALA A 104 -6.80 -8.43 -8.06
CA ALA A 104 -7.22 -9.76 -7.61
C ALA A 104 -8.74 -9.90 -7.45
N GLY A 105 -9.50 -8.79 -7.52
CA GLY A 105 -10.96 -8.80 -7.47
C GLY A 105 -11.54 -8.23 -6.19
N ALA A 106 -10.72 -7.77 -5.25
CA ALA A 106 -11.21 -7.13 -4.04
C ALA A 106 -12.05 -5.89 -4.38
N ARG A 107 -13.20 -5.77 -3.71
CA ARG A 107 -14.10 -4.60 -3.80
C ARG A 107 -14.32 -3.93 -2.47
N TYR A 108 -14.01 -4.61 -1.37
CA TYR A 108 -14.04 -4.07 -0.02
C TYR A 108 -12.79 -4.52 0.74
N LEU A 109 -11.95 -3.55 1.08
CA LEU A 109 -10.66 -3.77 1.75
C LEU A 109 -10.70 -3.14 3.14
N VAL A 110 -10.11 -3.84 4.11
CA VAL A 110 -9.70 -3.26 5.38
C VAL A 110 -8.19 -3.46 5.49
N ALA A 111 -7.48 -2.34 5.48
CA ALA A 111 -6.03 -2.31 5.49
C ALA A 111 -5.51 -2.04 6.90
N TYR A 112 -4.48 -2.77 7.30
CA TYR A 112 -3.75 -2.62 8.55
C TYR A 112 -2.31 -2.23 8.23
N SER A 113 -1.81 -1.23 8.95
CA SER A 113 -0.42 -0.80 8.93
C SER A 113 0.03 -0.58 10.37
N ASP A 114 1.28 -0.90 10.66
CA ASP A 114 1.94 -0.61 11.92
C ASP A 114 2.44 0.85 12.00
N SER A 115 2.52 1.54 10.86
CA SER A 115 2.80 2.98 10.77
C SER A 115 1.58 3.82 11.19
N GLN A 116 1.61 4.28 12.45
CA GLN A 116 0.59 5.21 12.97
C GLN A 116 0.46 6.49 12.14
N LEU A 117 1.55 6.94 11.49
CA LEU A 117 1.54 8.13 10.65
C LEU A 117 0.63 7.91 9.44
N VAL A 118 0.84 6.81 8.72
CA VAL A 118 0.07 6.44 7.52
C VAL A 118 -1.40 6.28 7.88
N VAL A 119 -1.72 5.52 8.93
CA VAL A 119 -3.11 5.31 9.39
C VAL A 119 -3.79 6.64 9.67
N LYS A 120 -3.18 7.51 10.47
CA LYS A 120 -3.81 8.77 10.89
C LYS A 120 -3.93 9.78 9.76
N GLN A 121 -3.00 9.80 8.80
CA GLN A 121 -3.08 10.68 7.64
C GLN A 121 -4.16 10.20 6.66
N VAL A 122 -4.28 8.89 6.43
CA VAL A 122 -5.35 8.30 5.60
C VAL A 122 -6.73 8.51 6.22
N GLU A 123 -6.84 8.41 7.55
CA GLU A 123 -8.06 8.78 8.29
C GLU A 123 -8.31 10.30 8.35
N SER A 124 -7.42 11.10 7.77
CA SER A 124 -7.46 12.57 7.79
C SER A 124 -7.48 13.17 9.20
N THR A 125 -6.93 12.44 10.19
CA THR A 125 -6.77 12.92 11.57
C THR A 125 -5.44 13.62 11.79
N TYR A 126 -4.41 13.31 11.00
CA TYR A 126 -3.12 13.99 10.96
C TYR A 126 -2.95 14.76 9.64
N GLU A 127 -2.43 15.98 9.74
CA GLU A 127 -1.90 16.72 8.59
C GLU A 127 -0.37 16.53 8.54
N ALA A 128 0.17 16.20 7.37
CA ALA A 128 1.61 16.18 7.12
C ALA A 128 2.13 17.61 7.15
N LYS A 129 2.90 17.96 8.19
CA LYS A 129 3.43 19.31 8.40
C LYS A 129 4.85 19.53 7.88
N GLU A 130 5.58 18.49 7.50
CA GLU A 130 6.95 18.62 7.03
C GLU A 130 7.06 18.50 5.50
N GLU A 131 7.93 19.33 4.92
CA GLU A 131 8.35 19.23 3.50
C GLU A 131 9.16 17.95 3.23
N ASN A 132 9.70 17.32 4.27
CA ASN A 132 10.42 16.06 4.21
C ASN A 132 9.77 15.06 5.17
N MET A 133 9.24 13.96 4.65
CA MET A 133 8.85 12.81 5.47
C MET A 133 10.11 11.98 5.76
N ILE A 134 10.82 12.33 6.83
CA ILE A 134 12.01 11.60 7.27
C ILE A 134 11.61 10.31 8.00
#